data_AF-A0AAN8NSH8-F1
#
_entry.id   AF-A0AAN8NSH8-F1
#
_cell.length_a   1.000
_cell.length_b   1.000
_cell.length_c   1.000
_cell.angle_alpha   90.00
_cell.angle_beta   90.00
_cell.angle_gamma   90.00
#
_symmetry.space_group_name_H-M   'P 1'
#
loop_
_entity.id
_entity.type
_entity.pdbx_description
1 polymer ?
#
loop_
_entity_poly.entity_id
_entity_poly.type
_entity_poly.pdbx_seq_one_letter_code
_entity_poly.pdbx_strand_id
1 'polypeptide(L)'
;MSGNNSEKFDGMLLAMAQQHEGGIQELMDTIFSFLARQTDFYINGKEGCAEQVVMTSFKKYEKIAMEEKLKKQKERERQEKKREEKQQKIAMQNGNNRITELTDEEAEKLAKEIEMKKVQDNEESKVDSTGDAKDDEEVVEELIWLAYIILSLYVCYFNFQDDPKEKGKIPPNSGNGCDLENYRWIQTLQEVEVRLCII
;
A
#
# COMPACT_ATOMS: atom_id res chain seq x y z
N MET A 1 14.05 7.05 -6.02
CA MET A 1 12.87 7.49 -5.26
C MET A 1 11.67 7.41 -6.18
N SER A 2 10.97 6.28 -6.18
CA SER A 2 9.74 6.14 -6.95
C SER A 2 8.63 6.80 -6.14
N GLY A 3 8.35 8.08 -6.43
CA GLY A 3 7.23 8.78 -5.81
C GLY A 3 5.95 8.01 -6.10
N ASN A 4 5.21 7.66 -5.05
CA ASN A 4 3.94 6.96 -5.18
C ASN A 4 2.98 7.90 -5.92
N ASN A 5 2.76 7.64 -7.21
CA ASN A 5 1.87 8.42 -8.07
C ASN A 5 0.41 8.45 -7.58
N SER A 6 0.07 7.70 -6.52
CA SER A 6 -1.23 7.73 -5.86
C SER A 6 -1.51 9.05 -5.13
N GLU A 7 -0.51 9.61 -4.45
CA GLU A 7 -0.70 10.77 -3.55
C GLU A 7 -0.84 12.10 -4.31
N LYS A 8 -0.47 12.13 -5.60
CA LYS A 8 -0.49 13.36 -6.41
C LYS A 8 -1.89 13.97 -6.57
N PHE A 9 -2.92 13.15 -6.42
CA PHE A 9 -4.32 13.57 -6.55
C PHE A 9 -5.01 13.76 -5.21
N ASP A 10 -4.35 13.48 -4.08
CA ASP A 10 -4.96 13.54 -2.75
C ASP A 10 -5.50 14.93 -2.44
N GLY A 11 -4.79 16.00 -2.83
CA GLY A 11 -5.27 17.37 -2.64
C GLY A 11 -6.58 17.66 -3.39
N MET A 12 -6.72 17.12 -4.60
CA MET A 12 -7.95 17.27 -5.40
C MET A 12 -9.09 16.43 -4.82
N LEU A 13 -8.80 15.17 -4.45
CA LEU A 13 -9.78 14.27 -3.85
C LEU A 13 -10.26 14.78 -2.49
N LEU A 14 -9.37 15.37 -1.69
CA LEU A 14 -9.71 16.00 -0.42
C LEU A 14 -10.58 17.24 -0.62
N ALA A 15 -10.25 18.09 -1.59
CA ALA A 15 -11.07 19.25 -1.93
C ALA A 15 -12.48 18.83 -2.38
N MET A 16 -12.58 17.79 -3.21
CA MET A 16 -13.88 17.21 -3.57
C MET A 16 -14.61 16.69 -2.33
N ALA A 17 -13.96 15.90 -1.48
CA ALA A 17 -14.59 15.37 -0.26
C ALA A 17 -15.11 16.45 0.69
N GLN A 18 -14.41 17.58 0.81
CA GLN A 18 -14.82 18.70 1.64
C GLN A 18 -16.03 19.48 1.09
N GLN A 19 -16.21 19.47 -0.24
CA GLN A 19 -17.33 20.15 -0.89
C GLN A 19 -18.64 19.34 -0.84
N HIS A 20 -18.58 18.04 -0.55
CA HIS A 20 -19.78 17.21 -0.41
C HIS A 20 -20.31 17.29 1.03
N GLU A 21 -21.40 18.04 1.22
CA GLU A 21 -22.04 18.20 2.54
C GLU A 21 -22.66 16.88 3.05
N GLY A 22 -23.06 15.98 2.16
CA GLY A 22 -23.51 14.62 2.46
C GLY A 22 -22.37 13.64 2.77
N GLY A 23 -21.13 14.11 2.81
CA GLY A 23 -19.95 13.33 3.17
C GLY A 23 -19.56 12.28 2.13
N ILE A 24 -19.03 11.15 2.59
CA ILE A 24 -18.41 10.13 1.72
C ILE A 24 -19.39 9.42 0.80
N GLN A 25 -20.66 9.27 1.20
CA GLN A 25 -21.67 8.59 0.38
C GLN A 25 -21.96 9.42 -0.89
N GLU A 26 -22.16 10.72 -0.73
CA GLU A 26 -22.40 11.63 -1.84
C GLU A 26 -21.17 11.75 -2.75
N LEU A 27 -19.95 11.75 -2.19
CA LEU A 27 -18.73 11.72 -2.98
C LEU A 27 -18.65 10.46 -3.87
N MET A 28 -19.00 9.30 -3.31
CA MET A 28 -19.00 8.04 -4.06
C MET A 28 -20.06 8.06 -5.17
N ASP A 29 -21.26 8.57 -4.90
CA ASP A 29 -22.31 8.74 -5.90
C ASP A 29 -21.85 9.68 -7.03
N THR A 30 -21.17 10.78 -6.70
CA THR A 30 -20.58 11.69 -7.69
C THR A 30 -19.58 10.95 -8.59
N ILE A 31 -18.69 10.12 -8.03
CA ILE A 31 -17.72 9.34 -8.80
C ILE A 31 -18.43 8.34 -9.72
N PHE A 32 -19.39 7.56 -9.21
CA PHE A 32 -20.11 6.59 -10.02
C PHE A 32 -20.97 7.25 -11.10
N SER A 33 -21.60 8.39 -10.79
CA SER A 33 -22.35 9.17 -11.78
C SER A 33 -21.44 9.78 -12.87
N PHE A 34 -20.20 10.11 -12.54
CA PHE A 34 -19.20 10.54 -13.52
C PHE A 34 -18.82 9.38 -14.44
N LEU A 35 -18.51 8.21 -13.87
CA LEU A 35 -18.20 7.01 -14.65
C LEU A 35 -19.36 6.64 -15.58
N ALA A 36 -20.60 6.76 -15.14
CA ALA A 36 -21.77 6.46 -15.97
C ALA A 36 -21.95 7.41 -17.16
N ARG A 37 -21.52 8.67 -17.04
CA ARG A 37 -21.76 9.71 -18.06
C ARG A 37 -20.58 9.95 -18.98
N GLN A 38 -19.36 9.84 -18.47
CA GLN A 38 -18.14 10.26 -19.15
C GLN A 38 -17.22 9.10 -19.51
N THR A 39 -17.59 7.89 -19.13
CA THR A 39 -16.82 6.69 -19.44
C THR A 39 -17.75 5.58 -19.93
N ASP A 40 -17.15 4.59 -20.57
CA ASP A 40 -17.78 3.36 -21.03
C ASP A 40 -17.82 2.27 -19.94
N PHE A 41 -17.47 2.62 -18.69
CA PHE A 41 -17.25 1.70 -17.58
C PHE A 41 -18.37 0.67 -17.36
N TYR A 42 -19.63 1.06 -17.56
CA TYR A 42 -20.79 0.18 -17.37
C TYR A 42 -21.29 -0.49 -18.66
N ILE A 43 -20.81 -0.06 -19.83
CA ILE A 43 -21.38 -0.44 -21.14
C ILE A 43 -20.44 -1.40 -21.88
N ASN A 44 -19.14 -1.15 -21.79
CA ASN A 44 -18.14 -1.97 -22.46
C ASN A 44 -17.73 -3.10 -21.52
N GLY A 45 -18.22 -4.31 -21.75
CA GLY A 45 -17.91 -5.49 -20.93
C GLY A 45 -19.09 -6.42 -20.75
N LYS A 46 -18.80 -7.63 -20.25
CA LYS A 46 -19.86 -8.59 -19.88
C LYS A 46 -20.57 -8.13 -18.60
N GLU A 47 -21.81 -8.57 -18.45
CA GLU A 47 -22.61 -8.30 -17.26
C GLU A 47 -21.82 -8.67 -15.99
N GLY A 48 -21.69 -7.73 -15.06
CA GLY A 48 -20.95 -7.89 -13.81
C GLY A 48 -19.46 -7.50 -13.84
N CYS A 49 -18.86 -7.18 -15.00
CA CYS A 49 -17.45 -6.75 -15.06
C CYS A 49 -17.19 -5.45 -14.27
N ALA A 50 -18.06 -4.44 -14.43
CA ALA A 50 -17.95 -3.16 -13.73
C ALA A 50 -17.97 -3.35 -12.20
N GLU A 51 -18.88 -4.19 -11.70
CA GLU A 51 -18.99 -4.51 -10.28
C GLU A 51 -17.73 -5.23 -9.76
N GLN A 52 -17.22 -6.21 -10.50
CA GLN A 52 -15.99 -6.93 -10.13
C GLN A 52 -14.79 -5.99 -10.02
N VAL A 53 -14.67 -5.00 -10.91
CA VAL A 53 -13.58 -4.00 -10.87
C VAL A 53 -13.66 -3.16 -9.59
N VAL A 54 -14.85 -2.63 -9.26
CA VAL A 54 -15.05 -1.85 -8.02
C VAL A 54 -14.76 -2.71 -6.80
N MET A 55 -15.31 -3.92 -6.76
CA MET A 55 -15.20 -4.82 -5.61
C MET A 55 -13.75 -5.30 -5.38
N THR A 56 -13.01 -5.56 -6.45
CA THR A 56 -11.59 -5.95 -6.36
C THR A 56 -10.76 -4.82 -5.75
N SER A 57 -10.94 -3.59 -6.23
CA SER A 57 -10.28 -2.40 -5.67
C SER A 57 -10.69 -2.14 -4.22
N PHE A 58 -11.98 -2.26 -3.90
CA PHE A 58 -12.49 -2.10 -2.54
C PHE A 58 -11.82 -3.07 -1.56
N LYS A 59 -11.87 -4.37 -1.84
CA LYS A 59 -11.27 -5.41 -0.99
C LYS A 59 -9.77 -5.21 -0.80
N LYS A 60 -9.08 -4.73 -1.84
CA LYS A 60 -7.66 -4.42 -1.78
C LYS A 60 -7.36 -3.36 -0.72
N TYR A 61 -8.03 -2.21 -0.81
CA TYR A 61 -7.76 -1.10 0.11
C TYR A 61 -8.35 -1.35 1.50
N GLU A 62 -9.42 -2.15 1.61
CA GLU A 62 -9.95 -2.62 2.90
C GLU A 62 -8.89 -3.42 3.69
N LYS A 63 -8.23 -4.39 3.04
CA LYS A 63 -7.15 -5.19 3.67
C LYS A 63 -6.01 -4.29 4.14
N ILE A 64 -5.52 -3.39 3.27
CA ILE A 64 -4.44 -2.43 3.59
C ILE A 64 -4.82 -1.56 4.79
N ALA A 65 -6.02 -0.98 4.80
CA ALA A 65 -6.48 -0.12 5.89
C ALA A 65 -6.63 -0.88 7.22
N MET A 66 -7.14 -2.12 7.17
CA MET A 66 -7.28 -2.98 8.35
C MET A 66 -5.93 -3.38 8.93
N GLU A 67 -4.97 -3.75 8.09
CA GLU A 67 -3.61 -4.06 8.51
C GLU A 67 -2.89 -2.86 9.10
N GLU A 68 -3.01 -1.67 8.49
CA GLU A 68 -2.41 -0.45 9.01
C GLU A 68 -3.01 -0.08 10.37
N LYS A 69 -4.33 -0.20 10.53
CA LYS A 69 -5.03 0.02 11.81
C LYS A 69 -4.51 -0.95 12.89
N LEU A 70 -4.37 -2.23 12.55
CA LEU A 70 -3.87 -3.26 13.46
C LEU A 70 -2.40 -3.01 13.85
N LYS A 71 -1.54 -2.66 12.88
CA LYS A 71 -0.14 -2.31 13.12
C LYS A 71 -0.02 -1.09 14.05
N LYS A 72 -0.81 -0.02 13.80
CA LYS A 72 -0.87 1.17 14.67
C LYS A 72 -1.38 0.84 16.08
N GLN A 73 -2.35 -0.07 16.22
CA GLN A 73 -2.86 -0.48 17.54
C GLN A 73 -1.81 -1.26 18.34
N LYS A 74 -1.18 -2.28 17.74
CA LYS A 74 -0.13 -3.07 18.37
C LYS A 74 1.06 -2.20 18.81
N GLU A 75 1.43 -1.21 18.01
CA GLU A 75 2.51 -0.28 18.37
C GLU A 75 2.13 0.60 19.58
N ARG A 76 0.90 1.11 19.65
CA ARG A 76 0.42 1.87 20.82
C ARG A 76 0.45 1.02 22.10
N GLU A 77 -0.04 -0.21 22.04
CA GLU A 77 -0.05 -1.13 23.20
C GLU A 77 1.38 -1.48 23.67
N ARG A 78 2.32 -1.71 22.74
CA ARG A 78 3.73 -1.93 23.06
C ARG A 78 4.38 -0.71 23.72
N GLN A 79 4.04 0.50 23.27
CA GLN A 79 4.55 1.74 23.85
C GLN A 79 3.99 1.97 25.25
N GLU A 80 2.72 1.68 25.48
CA GLU A 80 2.07 1.78 26.79
C GLU A 80 2.68 0.80 27.79
N LYS A 81 2.82 -0.47 27.42
CA LYS A 81 3.46 -1.49 28.27
C LYS A 81 4.90 -1.11 28.65
N LYS A 82 5.69 -0.58 27.71
CA LYS A 82 7.05 -0.08 27.99
C LYS A 82 7.06 1.13 28.95
N ARG A 83 6.04 1.98 28.93
CA ARG A 83 5.91 3.12 29.86
C ARG A 83 5.55 2.65 31.26
N GLU A 84 4.62 1.71 31.38
CA GLU A 84 4.22 1.11 32.65
C GLU A 84 5.37 0.35 33.32
N GLU A 85 6.10 -0.48 32.57
CA GLU A 85 7.27 -1.21 33.10
C GLU A 85 8.36 -0.25 33.61
N LYS A 86 8.60 0.88 32.92
CA LYS A 86 9.54 1.91 33.38
C LYS A 86 9.05 2.59 34.65
N GLN A 87 7.77 2.95 34.74
CA GLN A 87 7.19 3.56 35.94
C GLN A 87 7.22 2.62 37.15
N GLN A 88 6.94 1.32 36.95
CA GLN A 88 7.02 0.32 38.02
C GLN A 88 8.46 0.13 38.52
N LYS A 89 9.45 0.07 37.63
CA LYS A 89 10.87 -0.01 38.02
C LYS A 89 11.32 1.21 38.81
N ILE A 90 10.94 2.41 38.39
CA ILE A 90 11.25 3.65 39.12
C ILE A 90 10.59 3.66 40.50
N ALA A 91 9.33 3.23 40.60
CA ALA A 91 8.62 3.13 41.89
C ALA A 91 9.25 2.11 42.85
N MET A 92 9.68 0.95 42.34
CA MET A 92 10.41 -0.05 43.14
C MET A 92 11.78 0.44 43.61
N GLN A 93 12.48 1.22 42.79
CA GLN A 93 13.82 1.74 43.13
C GLN A 93 13.74 2.88 44.17
N ASN A 94 12.72 3.74 44.11
CA ASN A 94 12.50 4.79 45.11
C ASN A 94 12.06 4.26 46.48
N GLY A 95 11.48 3.06 46.56
CA GLY A 95 11.15 2.40 47.83
C GLY A 95 12.37 1.88 48.62
N ASN A 96 13.52 1.75 47.96
CA ASN A 96 14.75 1.18 48.54
C ASN A 96 15.83 2.21 48.90
N ASN A 97 15.52 3.52 48.91
CA ASN A 97 16.44 4.55 49.39
C ASN A 97 16.58 4.52 50.92
N ARG A 98 17.27 3.50 51.45
CA ARG A 98 17.98 3.54 52.74
C ARG A 98 19.47 3.67 52.44
N ILE A 99 19.97 4.90 52.50
CA ILE A 99 21.38 5.27 52.26
C ILE A 99 22.29 4.38 53.11
N THR A 100 23.14 3.60 52.44
CA THR A 100 24.30 2.92 53.05
C THR A 100 25.47 3.19 52.11
N GLU A 101 26.51 3.87 52.59
CA GLU A 101 27.67 4.27 51.79
C GLU A 101 28.46 3.02 51.36
N LEU A 102 28.60 2.83 50.04
CA LEU A 102 29.46 1.81 49.43
C LEU A 102 30.81 2.46 49.13
N THR A 103 31.85 1.98 49.81
CA THR A 103 33.24 2.44 49.74
C THR A 103 33.89 2.06 48.40
N ASP A 104 34.80 2.91 47.90
CA ASP A 104 35.43 2.91 46.56
C ASP A 104 36.18 1.63 46.10
N GLU A 105 36.21 0.57 46.91
CA GLU A 105 37.05 -0.62 46.68
C GLU A 105 36.44 -1.65 45.71
N GLU A 106 35.12 -1.66 45.52
CA GLU A 106 34.44 -2.63 44.63
C GLU A 106 34.35 -2.17 43.17
N ALA A 107 34.50 -0.86 42.89
CA ALA A 107 34.48 -0.32 41.53
C ALA A 107 35.73 -0.72 40.71
N GLU A 108 36.88 -0.91 41.36
CA GLU A 108 38.12 -1.32 40.68
C GLU A 108 38.13 -2.79 40.24
N LYS A 109 37.40 -3.68 40.95
CA LYS A 109 37.35 -5.10 40.58
C LYS A 109 36.53 -5.33 39.30
N LEU A 110 35.45 -4.56 39.10
CA LEU A 110 34.62 -4.66 37.91
C LEU A 110 35.33 -4.13 36.65
N ALA A 111 36.20 -3.12 36.80
CA ALA A 111 36.99 -2.59 35.68
C ALA A 111 38.03 -3.60 35.18
N LYS A 112 38.66 -4.37 36.08
CA LYS A 112 39.66 -5.40 35.72
C LYS A 112 39.04 -6.62 35.02
N GLU A 113 37.81 -6.97 35.33
CA GLU A 113 37.14 -8.13 34.72
C GLU A 113 36.61 -7.84 33.29
N ILE A 114 36.28 -6.57 33.00
CA ILE A 114 35.87 -6.13 31.65
C ILE A 114 37.06 -6.12 30.67
N GLU A 115 38.28 -5.85 31.16
CA GLU A 115 39.49 -5.83 30.34
C GLU A 115 39.96 -7.24 29.92
N MET A 116 39.79 -8.25 30.78
CA MET A 116 40.18 -9.63 30.45
C MET A 116 39.24 -10.30 29.44
N LYS A 117 37.97 -9.89 29.35
CA LYS A 117 37.00 -10.43 28.36
C LYS A 117 37.14 -9.86 26.95
N LYS A 118 37.83 -8.72 26.77
CA LYS A 118 38.00 -8.09 25.45
C LYS A 118 39.06 -8.75 24.56
N VAL A 119 39.81 -9.74 25.05
CA VAL A 119 40.89 -10.40 24.29
C VAL A 119 40.46 -11.74 23.67
N GLN A 120 39.27 -12.27 23.99
CA GLN A 120 38.89 -13.64 23.60
C GLN A 120 37.83 -13.77 22.49
N ASP A 121 37.22 -12.67 22.03
CA ASP A 121 36.11 -12.71 21.05
C ASP A 121 36.52 -12.39 19.60
N ASN A 122 37.81 -12.40 19.25
CA ASN A 122 38.27 -12.02 17.91
C ASN A 122 38.76 -13.17 16.99
N GLU A 123 38.56 -14.44 17.36
CA GLU A 123 38.78 -15.56 16.43
C GLU A 123 37.78 -16.69 16.71
N GLU A 124 36.65 -16.68 16.01
CA GLU A 124 36.27 -17.77 15.10
C GLU A 124 34.86 -17.55 14.52
N SER A 125 34.83 -17.52 13.19
CA SER A 125 33.63 -17.57 12.38
C SER A 125 33.22 -19.02 12.16
N LYS A 126 31.95 -19.37 12.41
CA LYS A 126 31.21 -20.36 11.63
C LYS A 126 29.71 -20.36 11.95
N VAL A 127 28.95 -20.07 10.90
CA VAL A 127 27.72 -20.77 10.47
C VAL A 127 26.94 -21.49 11.57
N ASP A 128 25.76 -20.98 11.90
CA ASP A 128 24.57 -21.83 11.85
C ASP A 128 23.30 -21.02 11.55
N SER A 129 22.48 -21.63 10.72
CA SER A 129 21.16 -21.18 10.32
C SER A 129 20.17 -21.60 11.39
N THR A 130 19.31 -20.71 11.89
CA THR A 130 18.08 -21.10 12.58
C THR A 130 17.05 -20.00 12.40
N GLY A 131 15.88 -20.40 11.92
CA GLY A 131 14.97 -19.57 11.14
C GLY A 131 14.11 -18.59 11.92
N ASP A 132 13.68 -17.55 11.19
CA ASP A 132 12.48 -16.81 11.53
C ASP A 132 11.38 -17.26 10.56
N ALA A 133 10.66 -18.31 10.95
CA ALA A 133 9.59 -18.94 10.18
C ALA A 133 8.30 -18.09 10.12
N LYS A 134 8.42 -16.77 10.28
CA LYS A 134 7.28 -15.83 10.29
C LYS A 134 7.21 -14.95 9.04
N ASP A 135 8.32 -14.76 8.34
CA ASP A 135 8.33 -13.97 7.10
C ASP A 135 7.81 -14.78 5.90
N ASP A 136 8.02 -16.09 5.87
CA ASP A 136 7.61 -16.92 4.71
C ASP A 136 6.08 -16.96 4.53
N GLU A 137 5.29 -16.93 5.60
CA GLU A 137 3.83 -17.03 5.51
C GLU A 137 3.16 -15.71 5.07
N GLU A 138 3.70 -14.56 5.49
CA GLU A 138 3.24 -13.23 5.04
C GLU A 138 3.58 -13.00 3.56
N VAL A 139 4.75 -13.46 3.11
CA VAL A 139 5.17 -13.37 1.70
C VAL A 139 4.34 -14.30 0.80
N VAL A 140 3.99 -15.50 1.28
CA VAL A 140 3.11 -16.42 0.54
C VAL A 140 1.69 -15.88 0.43
N GLU A 141 1.14 -15.28 1.49
CA GLU A 141 -0.15 -14.57 1.47
C GLU A 141 -0.16 -13.40 0.47
N GLU A 142 0.90 -12.57 0.45
CA GLU A 142 1.03 -11.48 -0.53
C GLU A 142 1.10 -12.01 -1.96
N LEU A 143 1.85 -13.09 -2.20
CA LEU A 143 1.98 -13.70 -3.53
C LEU A 143 0.67 -14.35 -4.02
N ILE A 144 -0.06 -15.02 -3.13
CA ILE A 144 -1.39 -15.61 -3.45
C ILE A 144 -2.36 -14.50 -3.81
N TRP A 145 -2.32 -13.38 -3.09
CA TRP A 145 -3.20 -12.25 -3.34
C TRP A 145 -2.85 -11.49 -4.63
N LEU A 146 -1.56 -11.28 -4.90
CA LEU A 146 -1.09 -10.76 -6.18
C LEU A 146 -1.53 -11.68 -7.33
N ALA A 147 -1.39 -13.00 -7.17
CA ALA A 147 -1.84 -13.97 -8.15
C ALA A 147 -3.37 -13.91 -8.36
N TYR A 148 -4.16 -13.76 -7.29
CA TYR A 148 -5.60 -13.58 -7.36
C TYR A 148 -6.00 -12.29 -8.08
N ILE A 149 -5.34 -11.16 -7.78
CA ILE A 149 -5.57 -9.90 -8.47
C ILE A 149 -5.19 -9.99 -9.94
N ILE A 150 -4.02 -10.55 -10.25
CA ILE A 150 -3.57 -10.71 -11.63
C ILE A 150 -4.55 -11.60 -12.39
N LEU A 151 -5.01 -12.70 -11.79
CA LEU A 151 -6.00 -13.58 -12.39
C LEU A 151 -7.35 -12.85 -12.59
N SER A 152 -7.81 -12.09 -11.60
CA SER A 152 -9.06 -11.31 -11.68
C SER A 152 -8.99 -10.20 -12.73
N LEU A 153 -7.87 -9.48 -12.80
CA LEU A 153 -7.62 -8.47 -13.83
C LEU A 153 -7.50 -9.10 -15.21
N TYR A 154 -6.83 -10.25 -15.32
CA TYR A 154 -6.71 -10.99 -16.58
C TYR A 154 -8.08 -11.49 -17.05
N VAL A 155 -8.89 -12.03 -16.15
CA VAL A 155 -10.28 -12.41 -16.44
C VAL A 155 -11.11 -11.20 -16.85
N CYS A 156 -10.99 -10.05 -16.17
CA CYS A 156 -11.67 -8.82 -16.59
C CYS A 156 -11.22 -8.37 -17.99
N TYR A 157 -9.91 -8.34 -18.24
CA TYR A 157 -9.34 -7.93 -19.53
C TYR A 157 -9.75 -8.87 -20.68
N PHE A 158 -9.68 -10.18 -20.45
CA PHE A 158 -10.12 -11.18 -21.41
C PHE A 158 -11.62 -11.08 -21.71
N ASN A 159 -12.46 -10.86 -20.69
CA ASN A 159 -13.89 -10.62 -20.88
C ASN A 159 -14.20 -9.30 -21.62
N PHE A 160 -13.30 -8.33 -21.58
CA PHE A 160 -13.37 -7.09 -22.36
C PHE A 160 -12.96 -7.26 -23.83
N GLN A 161 -11.99 -8.13 -24.12
CA GLN A 161 -11.51 -8.36 -25.50
C GLN A 161 -12.39 -9.31 -26.32
N ASP A 162 -13.07 -10.25 -25.68
CA ASP A 162 -13.94 -11.24 -26.33
C ASP A 162 -15.37 -10.72 -26.64
N ASP A 163 -15.55 -9.40 -26.77
CA ASP A 163 -16.81 -8.87 -27.32
C ASP A 163 -16.84 -9.13 -28.84
N PRO A 164 -17.78 -9.94 -29.36
CA PRO A 164 -17.91 -10.15 -30.80
C PRO A 164 -18.10 -8.85 -31.59
N LYS A 165 -18.50 -7.74 -30.95
CA LYS A 165 -18.58 -6.40 -31.55
C LYS A 165 -17.22 -5.71 -31.72
N GLU A 166 -16.20 -6.08 -30.94
CA GLU A 166 -14.83 -5.53 -31.01
C GLU A 166 -13.99 -6.23 -32.10
N LYS A 167 -14.44 -7.39 -32.59
CA LYS A 167 -13.72 -8.18 -33.59
C LYS A 167 -13.57 -7.42 -34.92
N GLY A 168 -12.34 -6.99 -35.21
CA GLY A 168 -11.99 -6.24 -36.42
C GLY A 168 -11.92 -4.72 -36.25
N LYS A 169 -12.10 -4.18 -35.03
CA LYS A 169 -11.82 -2.77 -34.73
C LYS A 169 -10.32 -2.51 -34.65
N ILE A 170 -9.92 -1.31 -35.07
CA ILE A 170 -8.52 -0.84 -34.99
C ILE A 170 -8.30 -0.29 -33.57
N PRO A 171 -7.21 -0.67 -32.87
CA PRO A 171 -6.92 -0.14 -31.55
C PRO A 171 -6.70 1.38 -31.60
N PRO A 172 -7.10 2.12 -30.55
CA PRO A 172 -6.93 3.56 -30.53
C PRO A 172 -5.44 3.97 -30.53
N ASN A 173 -5.12 5.11 -31.14
CA ASN A 173 -3.79 5.71 -31.05
C ASN A 173 -3.57 6.36 -29.66
N SER A 174 -2.34 6.81 -29.37
CA SER A 174 -2.00 7.40 -28.07
C SER A 174 -2.80 8.65 -27.69
N GLY A 175 -3.49 9.27 -28.65
CA GLY A 175 -4.40 10.38 -28.43
C GLY A 175 -5.86 9.95 -28.35
N ASN A 176 -6.14 8.68 -28.01
CA ASN A 176 -7.49 8.12 -27.92
C ASN A 176 -8.34 8.30 -29.19
N GLY A 177 -7.69 8.36 -30.35
CA GLY A 177 -8.34 8.43 -31.67
C GLY A 177 -7.90 7.30 -32.58
N CYS A 178 -7.85 7.51 -33.89
CA CYS A 178 -7.48 6.46 -34.85
C CYS A 178 -6.52 6.99 -35.92
N ASP A 179 -5.62 6.11 -36.35
CA ASP A 179 -4.75 6.34 -37.51
C ASP A 179 -5.29 5.55 -38.71
N LEU A 180 -5.64 6.25 -39.79
CA LEU A 180 -6.08 5.68 -41.06
C LEU A 180 -5.16 6.15 -42.18
N GLU A 181 -5.31 5.58 -43.38
CA GLU A 181 -4.40 5.83 -44.50
C GLU A 181 -4.36 7.31 -44.93
N ASN A 182 -5.53 7.97 -45.01
CA ASN A 182 -5.65 9.34 -45.54
C ASN A 182 -5.84 10.40 -44.46
N TYR A 183 -6.09 9.99 -43.22
CA TYR A 183 -6.29 10.91 -42.11
C TYR A 183 -6.06 10.22 -40.78
N ARG A 184 -5.70 11.02 -39.79
CA ARG A 184 -5.65 10.59 -38.40
C ARG A 184 -6.35 11.59 -37.51
N TRP A 185 -6.88 11.12 -36.40
CA TRP A 185 -7.46 12.00 -35.40
C TRP A 185 -7.07 11.59 -33.99
N ILE A 186 -7.12 12.56 -33.08
CA ILE A 186 -6.96 12.38 -31.64
C ILE A 186 -8.12 13.08 -30.93
N GLN A 187 -8.47 12.63 -29.73
CA GLN A 187 -9.61 13.09 -28.96
C GLN A 187 -9.24 13.27 -27.49
N THR A 188 -9.77 14.35 -26.91
CA THR A 188 -9.92 14.52 -25.47
C THR A 188 -11.40 14.64 -25.13
N LEU A 189 -11.76 14.82 -23.86
CA LEU A 189 -13.14 15.12 -23.49
C LEU A 189 -13.64 16.48 -24.01
N GLN A 190 -12.71 17.38 -24.38
CA GLN A 190 -13.03 18.76 -24.74
C GLN A 190 -12.94 19.00 -26.25
N GLU A 191 -12.09 18.28 -26.97
CA GLU A 191 -11.80 18.55 -28.38
C GLU A 191 -11.45 17.29 -29.18
N VAL A 192 -11.52 17.43 -30.50
CA VAL A 192 -11.07 16.44 -31.48
C VAL A 192 -10.19 17.14 -32.51
N GLU A 193 -8.94 16.71 -32.65
CA GLU A 193 -8.05 17.19 -33.70
C GLU A 193 -8.00 16.18 -34.86
N VAL A 194 -8.25 16.64 -36.08
CA VAL A 194 -8.16 15.81 -37.29
C VAL A 194 -7.04 16.32 -38.19
N ARG A 195 -6.14 15.43 -38.61
CA ARG A 195 -5.05 15.69 -39.55
C ARG A 195 -5.31 14.93 -40.83
N LEU A 196 -5.51 15.66 -41.93
CA LEU A 196 -5.70 15.11 -43.26
C LEU A 196 -4.35 15.06 -44.00
N CYS A 197 -4.01 13.92 -44.56
CA CYS A 197 -2.86 13.79 -45.47
C CYS A 197 -3.36 14.05 -46.89
N ILE A 198 -3.00 15.20 -47.47
CA ILE A 198 -3.31 15.52 -48.86
C ILE A 198 -2.11 15.09 -49.70
N ILE A 199 -2.34 14.14 -50.62
CA ILE A 199 -1.35 13.61 -51.58
C ILE A 199 -1.47 14.37 -52.90
#